data_AF-A0A1X3GWH6-F1
#
_entry.id   AF-A0A1X3GWH6-F1
#
_cell.length_a   1.000
_cell.length_b   1.000
_cell.length_c   1.000
_cell.angle_alpha   90.00
_cell.angle_beta   90.00
_cell.angle_gamma   90.00
#
_symmetry.space_group_name_H-M   'P 1'
#
loop_
_entity.id
_entity.type
_entity.pdbx_description
1 polymer ?
#
loop_
_entity_poly.entity_id
_entity_poly.type
_entity_poly.pdbx_seq_one_letter_code
_entity_poly.pdbx_strand_id
1 'polypeptide(L)'
;MLRQTSNEEEVLDRTAEVAATIAEEGLRYVSDSAPGYTRKRTGTTFSYYDKDGKRITDAAVIRRIKAIGIPPAYESVWICPSSNGHIQATGLDARGRKQYRYHAKWRELRDQNKYEHIIQFATALPALRER
;
A
#
# COMPACT_ATOMS: atom_id res chain seq x y z
N MET A 1 -19.16 -19.81 -23.21
CA MET A 1 -18.30 -18.60 -23.19
C MET A 1 -18.90 -17.56 -22.22
N LEU A 2 -19.13 -17.93 -20.94
CA LEU A 2 -19.87 -17.10 -19.94
C LEU A 2 -19.29 -17.20 -18.51
N ARG A 3 -18.02 -17.60 -18.35
CA ARG A 3 -17.37 -17.77 -17.02
C ARG A 3 -16.42 -16.64 -16.62
N GLN A 4 -16.18 -15.65 -17.49
CA GLN A 4 -15.25 -14.55 -17.19
C GLN A 4 -15.92 -13.40 -16.42
N THR A 5 -17.21 -13.13 -16.64
CA THR A 5 -17.92 -11.98 -16.07
C THR A 5 -18.13 -12.08 -14.54
N SER A 6 -18.47 -13.26 -14.02
CA SER A 6 -18.80 -13.44 -12.60
C SER A 6 -17.61 -13.24 -11.66
N ASN A 7 -16.40 -13.58 -12.12
CA ASN A 7 -15.19 -13.48 -11.30
C ASN A 7 -14.66 -12.02 -11.26
N GLU A 8 -14.94 -11.23 -12.31
CA GLU A 8 -14.60 -9.81 -12.37
C GLU A 8 -15.56 -8.97 -11.53
N GLU A 9 -16.87 -9.26 -11.53
CA GLU A 9 -17.86 -8.60 -10.66
C GLU A 9 -17.58 -8.85 -9.17
N GLU A 10 -17.25 -10.08 -8.79
CA GLU A 10 -16.92 -10.44 -7.40
C GLU A 10 -15.62 -9.78 -6.91
N VAL A 11 -14.65 -9.57 -7.79
CA VAL A 11 -13.42 -8.82 -7.47
C VAL A 11 -13.72 -7.33 -7.33
N LEU A 12 -14.58 -6.76 -8.19
CA LEU A 12 -14.94 -5.34 -8.15
C LEU A 12 -15.71 -5.00 -6.86
N ASP A 13 -16.69 -5.81 -6.50
CA ASP A 13 -17.51 -5.66 -5.29
C ASP A 13 -16.65 -5.70 -4.01
N ARG A 14 -15.73 -6.66 -3.95
CA ARG A 14 -14.81 -6.82 -2.83
C ARG A 14 -13.76 -5.70 -2.74
N THR A 15 -13.37 -5.10 -3.86
CA THR A 15 -12.54 -3.87 -3.83
C THR A 15 -13.32 -2.65 -3.34
N ALA A 16 -14.62 -2.58 -3.63
CA ALA A 16 -15.49 -1.50 -3.17
C ALA A 16 -15.78 -1.60 -1.67
N GLU A 17 -16.02 -2.81 -1.16
CA GLU A 17 -16.21 -3.08 0.26
C GLU A 17 -14.95 -2.74 1.08
N VAL A 18 -13.78 -3.19 0.62
CA VAL A 18 -12.49 -2.83 1.23
C VAL A 18 -12.27 -1.31 1.18
N ALA A 19 -12.62 -0.64 0.08
CA ALA A 19 -12.52 0.81 -0.03
C ALA A 19 -13.48 1.54 0.93
N ALA A 20 -14.67 0.98 1.17
CA ALA A 20 -15.65 1.52 2.11
C ALA A 20 -15.16 1.40 3.57
N THR A 21 -14.68 0.22 4.00
CA THR A 21 -14.09 0.03 5.35
C THR A 21 -12.88 0.95 5.58
N ILE A 22 -12.04 1.13 4.55
CA ILE A 22 -10.92 2.08 4.57
C ILE A 22 -11.41 3.50 4.82
N ALA A 23 -12.47 3.92 4.13
CA ALA A 23 -13.00 5.27 4.22
C ALA A 23 -13.63 5.55 5.59
N GLU A 24 -14.37 4.59 6.16
CA GLU A 24 -14.96 4.70 7.51
C GLU A 24 -13.88 4.92 8.59
N GLU A 25 -12.71 4.29 8.42
CA GLU A 25 -11.57 4.44 9.33
C GLU A 25 -10.71 5.69 9.06
N GLY A 26 -11.16 6.53 8.12
CA GLY A 26 -10.51 7.77 7.70
C GLY A 26 -9.28 7.56 6.82
N LEU A 27 -9.04 6.33 6.36
CA LEU A 27 -7.96 6.00 5.42
C LEU A 27 -8.42 6.20 3.97
N ARG A 28 -7.45 6.25 3.06
CA ARG A 28 -7.69 6.39 1.62
C ARG A 28 -7.00 5.28 0.84
N TYR A 29 -7.75 4.64 -0.07
CA TYR A 29 -7.15 3.76 -1.06
C TYR A 29 -6.33 4.58 -2.05
N VAL A 30 -5.04 4.26 -2.19
CA VAL A 30 -4.07 4.99 -3.03
C VAL A 30 -3.24 4.00 -3.83
N SER A 31 -2.84 4.39 -5.03
CA SER A 31 -1.93 3.61 -5.87
C SER A 31 -0.61 4.36 -5.99
N ASP A 32 0.50 3.62 -6.02
CA ASP A 32 1.81 4.19 -6.27
C ASP A 32 2.10 4.47 -7.76
N SER A 33 1.14 4.16 -8.64
CA SER A 33 1.11 4.65 -10.02
C SER A 33 0.65 6.11 -10.12
N ALA A 34 0.00 6.65 -9.08
CA ALA A 34 -0.41 8.04 -9.06
C ALA A 34 0.78 8.97 -8.75
N PRO A 35 0.75 10.25 -9.15
CA PRO A 35 1.78 11.22 -8.79
C PRO A 35 1.98 11.28 -7.27
N GLY A 36 3.23 11.14 -6.83
CA GLY A 36 3.60 11.15 -5.42
C GLY A 36 4.89 11.91 -5.18
N TYR A 37 5.30 11.95 -3.93
CA TYR A 37 6.58 12.53 -3.57
C TYR A 37 7.71 11.54 -3.85
N THR A 38 8.89 12.08 -4.13
CA THR A 38 10.09 11.30 -4.36
C THR A 38 11.21 11.75 -3.43
N ARG A 39 12.29 10.98 -3.36
CA ARG A 39 13.50 11.36 -2.63
C ARG A 39 14.74 11.19 -3.50
N LYS A 40 15.74 12.05 -3.30
CA LYS A 40 17.07 11.90 -3.89
C LYS A 40 18.11 11.93 -2.78
N ARG A 41 19.16 11.12 -2.92
CA ARG A 41 20.27 11.10 -1.96
C ARG A 41 21.09 12.38 -2.10
N THR A 42 21.43 12.99 -0.97
CA THR A 42 22.27 14.19 -0.90
C THR A 42 23.31 13.97 0.21
N GLY A 43 24.49 13.50 -0.17
CA GLY A 43 25.53 13.06 0.77
C GLY A 43 25.03 11.90 1.64
N THR A 44 25.00 12.12 2.96
CA THR A 44 24.51 11.16 3.96
C THR A 44 23.01 11.25 4.23
N THR A 45 22.32 12.22 3.62
CA THR A 45 20.90 12.51 3.86
C THR A 45 20.06 12.37 2.59
N PHE A 46 18.76 12.66 2.70
CA PHE A 46 17.84 12.67 1.57
C PHE A 46 17.16 14.04 1.45
N SER A 47 17.04 14.51 0.21
CA SER A 47 16.17 15.62 -0.16
C SER A 47 14.87 15.06 -0.75
N TYR A 48 13.74 15.68 -0.42
CA TYR A 48 12.41 15.25 -0.88
C TYR A 48 11.87 16.22 -1.93
N TYR A 49 11.09 15.69 -2.86
CA TYR A 49 10.51 16.45 -3.97
C TYR A 49 9.04 16.11 -4.10
N ASP A 50 8.23 17.10 -4.45
CA ASP A 50 6.81 16.91 -4.68
C ASP A 50 6.52 16.26 -6.05
N LYS A 51 5.23 16.12 -6.36
CA LYS A 51 4.74 15.52 -7.61
C LYS A 51 5.17 16.29 -8.87
N ASP A 52 5.49 17.56 -8.73
CA ASP A 52 5.90 18.45 -9.82
C ASP A 52 7.44 18.58 -9.87
N GLY A 53 8.15 17.84 -9.02
CA GLY A 53 9.61 17.84 -8.93
C GLY A 53 10.19 19.02 -8.15
N LYS A 54 9.36 19.82 -7.48
CA LYS A 54 9.83 20.93 -6.64
C LYS A 54 10.31 20.42 -5.30
N ARG A 55 11.41 20.98 -4.80
CA ARG A 55 11.98 20.57 -3.51
C ARG A 55 11.02 20.90 -2.37
N ILE A 56 10.72 19.90 -1.55
CA ILE A 56 9.92 20.06 -0.33
C ILE A 56 10.83 20.58 0.78
N THR A 57 10.49 21.74 1.33
CA THR A 57 11.19 22.38 2.46
C THR A 57 10.33 22.47 3.73
N ASP A 58 9.05 22.13 3.63
CA ASP A 58 8.13 22.10 4.77
C ASP A 58 8.59 21.07 5.81
N ALA A 59 8.90 21.56 7.01
CA ALA A 59 9.39 20.74 8.10
C ALA A 59 8.38 19.70 8.60
N ALA A 60 7.07 20.00 8.58
CA ALA A 60 6.04 19.06 8.98
C ALA A 60 5.94 17.89 7.99
N VAL A 61 5.99 18.20 6.69
CA VAL A 61 6.01 17.17 5.64
C VAL A 61 7.26 16.30 5.74
N ILE A 62 8.43 16.90 5.91
CA ILE A 62 9.70 16.17 6.05
C ILE A 62 9.68 15.26 7.30
N ARG A 63 9.19 15.76 8.43
CA ARG A 63 9.05 14.96 9.67
C ARG A 63 8.14 13.75 9.44
N ARG A 64 6.99 13.94 8.79
CA ARG A 64 6.08 12.84 8.44
C ARG A 64 6.79 11.79 7.58
N ILE A 65 7.46 12.22 6.52
CA ILE A 65 8.15 11.30 5.61
C ILE A 65 9.24 10.49 6.34
N LYS A 66 10.00 11.14 7.23
CA LYS A 66 11.01 10.45 8.06
C LYS A 66 10.38 9.42 8.99
N ALA A 67 9.22 9.72 9.59
CA ALA A 67 8.51 8.81 10.48
C ALA A 67 8.01 7.52 9.78
N ILE A 68 7.86 7.51 8.45
CA ILE A 68 7.51 6.31 7.68
C ILE A 68 8.60 5.22 7.80
N GLY A 69 9.86 5.59 8.05
CA GLY A 69 10.96 4.63 8.20
C GLY A 69 11.33 3.93 6.89
N ILE A 70 11.45 4.69 5.79
CA ILE A 70 11.87 4.15 4.48
C ILE A 70 13.37 3.84 4.51
N PRO A 71 13.80 2.57 4.37
CA PRO A 71 15.21 2.18 4.46
C PRO A 71 16.08 2.96 3.47
N PRO A 72 17.31 3.35 3.83
CA PRO A 72 18.17 4.17 2.98
C PRO A 72 18.61 3.45 1.69
N ALA A 73 18.61 2.11 1.69
CA ALA A 73 18.96 1.30 0.53
C ALA A 73 17.84 1.19 -0.53
N TYR A 74 16.63 1.71 -0.25
CA TYR A 74 15.55 1.63 -1.23
C TYR A 74 15.76 2.62 -2.39
N GLU A 75 15.60 2.12 -3.60
CA GLU A 75 15.64 2.86 -4.85
C GLU A 75 14.23 3.08 -5.41
N SER A 76 14.09 3.94 -6.42
CA SER A 76 12.81 4.24 -7.10
C SER A 76 11.65 4.46 -6.12
N VAL A 77 11.88 5.30 -5.11
CA VAL A 77 10.96 5.48 -3.99
C VAL A 77 9.80 6.41 -4.37
N TRP A 78 8.59 5.91 -4.20
CA TRP A 78 7.35 6.68 -4.21
C TRP A 78 6.85 6.87 -2.78
N ILE A 79 6.36 8.07 -2.47
CA ILE A 79 5.88 8.43 -1.14
C ILE A 79 4.51 9.09 -1.28
N CYS A 80 3.53 8.61 -0.52
CA CYS A 80 2.17 9.14 -0.59
C CYS A 80 2.13 10.60 -0.11
N PRO A 81 1.56 11.54 -0.89
CA PRO A 81 1.38 12.91 -0.45
C PRO A 81 0.47 13.04 0.78
N SER A 82 -0.52 12.15 0.91
CA SER A 82 -1.47 12.17 2.03
C SER A 82 -1.00 11.32 3.20
N SER A 83 -1.22 11.81 4.42
CA SER A 83 -0.97 11.06 5.65
C SER A 83 -1.91 9.89 5.85
N ASN A 84 -3.12 9.93 5.26
CA ASN A 84 -4.14 8.89 5.43
C ASN A 84 -4.17 7.84 4.30
N GLY A 85 -3.22 7.87 3.35
CA GLY A 85 -3.11 6.82 2.34
C GLY A 85 -2.77 5.47 2.98
N HIS A 86 -3.50 4.40 2.63
CA HIS A 86 -3.24 3.07 3.19
C HIS A 86 -1.82 2.56 2.89
N ILE A 87 -1.28 2.91 1.71
CA ILE A 87 0.16 2.83 1.39
C ILE A 87 0.78 4.20 1.66
N GLN A 88 1.83 4.23 2.47
CA GLN A 88 2.60 5.44 2.79
C GLN A 88 3.84 5.60 1.90
N ALA A 89 4.49 4.49 1.52
CA ALA A 89 5.60 4.53 0.56
C ALA A 89 5.80 3.18 -0.13
N THR A 90 6.40 3.22 -1.30
CA THR A 90 6.95 2.05 -2.00
C THR A 90 8.37 2.32 -2.45
N GLY A 91 9.13 1.26 -2.76
CA GLY A 91 10.47 1.36 -3.31
C GLY A 91 11.02 -0.01 -3.67
N LEU A 92 12.12 -0.03 -4.42
CA LEU A 92 12.83 -1.26 -4.76
C LEU A 92 13.92 -1.51 -3.71
N ASP A 93 13.97 -2.72 -3.15
CA ASP A 93 15.07 -3.12 -2.26
C ASP A 93 16.36 -3.41 -3.04
N ALA A 94 17.45 -3.72 -2.32
CA ALA A 94 18.75 -4.04 -2.91
C ALA A 94 18.74 -5.27 -3.85
N ARG A 95 17.66 -6.05 -3.87
CA ARG A 95 17.46 -7.19 -4.78
C ARG A 95 16.48 -6.85 -5.92
N GLY A 96 16.11 -5.58 -6.08
CA GLY A 96 15.16 -5.12 -7.10
C GLY A 96 13.70 -5.48 -6.81
N ARG A 97 13.37 -5.95 -5.60
CA ARG A 97 11.99 -6.33 -5.26
C ARG A 97 11.22 -5.12 -4.78
N LYS A 98 10.00 -4.95 -5.26
CA LYS A 98 9.09 -3.89 -4.80
C LYS A 98 8.65 -4.16 -3.37
N GLN A 99 8.88 -3.17 -2.50
CA GLN A 99 8.55 -3.20 -1.09
C GLN A 99 7.57 -2.09 -0.74
N TYR A 100 6.72 -2.37 0.25
CA TYR A 100 5.65 -1.48 0.68
C TYR A 100 5.87 -1.03 2.14
N ARG A 101 5.45 0.20 2.42
CA ARG A 101 5.26 0.75 3.76
C ARG A 101 3.80 1.16 3.89
N TYR A 102 3.08 0.54 4.81
CA TYR A 102 1.66 0.78 5.02
C TYR A 102 1.43 1.73 6.19
N HIS A 103 0.27 2.39 6.17
CA HIS A 103 -0.23 3.09 7.35
C HIS A 103 -0.43 2.11 8.52
N ALA A 104 -0.24 2.55 9.77
CA ALA A 104 -0.36 1.68 10.95
C ALA A 104 -1.75 1.03 11.04
N LYS A 105 -2.81 1.86 11.02
CA LYS A 105 -4.21 1.41 10.99
C LYS A 105 -4.55 0.40 9.88
N TRP A 106 -3.89 0.50 8.72
CA TRP A 106 -4.15 -0.43 7.61
C TRP A 106 -3.76 -1.87 7.97
N ARG A 107 -2.70 -2.05 8.75
CA ARG A 107 -2.30 -3.40 9.19
C ARG A 107 -3.33 -4.00 10.14
N GLU A 108 -3.85 -3.21 11.08
CA GLU A 108 -4.86 -3.65 12.05
C GLU A 108 -6.13 -4.16 11.35
N LEU A 109 -6.64 -3.42 10.35
CA LEU A 109 -7.84 -3.82 9.59
C LEU A 109 -7.61 -5.09 8.75
N ARG A 110 -6.44 -5.21 8.14
CA ARG A 110 -6.14 -6.33 7.23
C ARG A 110 -5.81 -7.62 7.96
N ASP A 111 -5.34 -7.51 9.21
CA ASP A 111 -5.13 -8.67 10.08
C ASP A 111 -6.47 -9.28 10.53
N GLN A 112 -7.52 -8.48 10.74
CA GLN A 112 -8.87 -8.97 11.09
C GLN A 112 -9.51 -9.79 9.95
N ASN A 113 -9.47 -9.27 8.72
CA ASN A 113 -10.11 -9.91 7.55
C ASN A 113 -9.38 -11.17 7.01
N LYS A 114 -8.14 -11.43 7.44
CA LYS A 114 -7.36 -12.57 6.93
C LYS A 114 -7.78 -13.90 7.55
N TYR A 115 -8.32 -13.91 8.78
CA TYR A 115 -8.64 -15.15 9.48
C TYR A 115 -9.86 -15.87 8.90
N GLU A 116 -10.87 -15.12 8.46
CA GLU A 116 -12.12 -15.68 7.94
C GLU A 116 -11.90 -16.52 6.66
N HIS A 117 -11.06 -16.04 5.75
CA HIS A 117 -10.74 -16.75 4.51
C HIS A 117 -9.93 -18.04 4.73
N ILE A 118 -9.07 -18.08 5.77
CA ILE A 118 -8.34 -19.31 6.11
C ILE A 118 -9.31 -20.39 6.57
N ILE A 119 -10.35 -20.02 7.33
CA ILE A 119 -11.38 -20.95 7.79
C ILE A 119 -12.17 -21.49 6.61
N GLN A 120 -12.63 -20.60 5.70
CA GLN A 120 -13.36 -21.00 4.48
C GLN A 120 -12.53 -21.95 3.59
N PHE A 121 -11.24 -21.67 3.43
CA PHE A 121 -10.33 -22.56 2.70
C PHE A 121 -10.13 -23.90 3.43
N ALA A 122 -9.98 -23.89 4.76
CA ALA A 122 -9.86 -25.10 5.57
C ALA A 122 -11.11 -26.00 5.46
N THR A 123 -12.30 -25.43 5.38
CA THR A 123 -13.53 -26.20 5.13
C THR A 123 -13.62 -26.79 3.73
N ALA A 124 -12.99 -26.17 2.73
CA ALA A 124 -12.98 -26.67 1.34
C ALA A 124 -11.87 -27.72 1.06
N LEU A 125 -10.87 -27.79 1.93
CA LEU A 125 -9.68 -28.65 1.79
C LEU A 125 -9.97 -30.16 1.66
N PRO A 126 -10.93 -30.76 2.40
CA PRO A 126 -11.24 -32.19 2.27
C PRO A 126 -11.71 -32.57 0.86
N ALA A 127 -12.67 -31.83 0.30
CA ALA A 127 -13.19 -32.07 -1.05
C ALA A 127 -12.13 -31.89 -2.15
N LEU A 128 -11.12 -31.04 -1.91
CA LEU A 128 -10.01 -30.83 -2.85
C LEU A 128 -9.00 -31.99 -2.84
N ARG A 129 -8.89 -32.72 -1.73
CA ARG A 129 -7.95 -33.84 -1.55
C ARG A 129 -8.47 -35.18 -2.10
N GLU A 130 -9.76 -35.27 -2.37
CA GLU A 130 -10.40 -36.47 -2.92
C GLU A 130 -10.40 -36.51 -4.46
N ARG A 131 -9.79 -35.52 -5.13
CA ARG A 131 -9.54 -35.48 -6.57
C ARG A 131 -8.07 -35.74 -6.88
#